data_AF-M2X8K6-F1
#
_entry.id   AF-M2X8K6-F1
#
_cell.length_a   1.000
_cell.length_b   1.000
_cell.length_c   1.000
_cell.angle_alpha   90.00
_cell.angle_beta   90.00
_cell.angle_gamma   90.00
#
_symmetry.space_group_name_H-M   'P 1'
#
loop_
_entity.id
_entity.type
_entity.pdbx_description
1 polymer ?
#
loop_
_entity_poly.entity_id
_entity_poly.type
_entity_poly.pdbx_seq_one_letter_code
_entity_poly.pdbx_strand_id
1 'polypeptide(L)'
;MSSDRSAALPASRDRPADSDGLPKGEWARTVEEGGYELHVDGMPSPLVPSVVMAAVLVATLLLCAAWWDRIPEQVAAHTDADGQVTRWEPKTLGSVLVGPLLGASGVLFASGLTTLVTAVGRPRPQTPFADGLGPLIRMAVQNRRLAAAVAWSLLPLGTAICATSVAGWADGSGQIRGTWLLGASMLALPLIAAACLRGSRADVLRELDALEIPLGEHSREDLHRWRIPGLVDDPELPLMVQNQPSNWTLNVAHRTGKVLCWIFPVGWLLLGLALLVGPLIA
;
A
#
# COMPACT_ATOMS: atom_id res chain seq x y z
N MET A 1 -17.25 -11.37 -9.05
CA MET A 1 -16.60 -12.14 -10.13
C MET A 1 -15.42 -12.86 -9.51
N SER A 2 -15.61 -14.15 -9.21
CA SER A 2 -14.58 -15.05 -8.71
C SER A 2 -13.62 -15.33 -9.86
N SER A 3 -12.39 -14.83 -9.79
CA SER A 3 -11.34 -15.30 -10.69
C SER A 3 -10.64 -16.46 -9.99
N ASP A 4 -10.90 -17.69 -10.45
CA ASP A 4 -9.96 -18.79 -10.33
C ASP A 4 -8.65 -18.37 -11.03
N ARG A 5 -7.82 -17.61 -10.30
CA ARG A 5 -6.47 -17.19 -10.72
C ARG A 5 -5.42 -17.89 -9.88
N SER A 6 -5.70 -19.11 -9.45
CA SER A 6 -4.62 -20.06 -9.22
C SER A 6 -3.98 -20.28 -10.59
N ALA A 7 -2.85 -19.61 -10.86
CA ALA A 7 -2.00 -19.99 -11.97
C ALA A 7 -1.74 -21.49 -11.81
N ALA A 8 -2.05 -22.28 -12.84
CA ALA A 8 -1.80 -23.72 -12.79
C ALA A 8 -0.33 -23.93 -12.42
N LEU A 9 -0.07 -24.77 -11.42
CA LEU A 9 1.30 -25.04 -10.98
C LEU A 9 2.13 -25.54 -12.16
N PRO A 10 3.40 -25.11 -12.27
CA PRO A 10 4.29 -25.58 -13.33
C PRO A 10 4.50 -27.09 -13.22
N ALA A 11 4.70 -27.73 -14.37
CA ALA A 11 5.00 -29.17 -14.43
C ALA A 11 6.29 -29.48 -13.64
N SER A 12 6.32 -30.58 -12.89
CA SER A 12 7.44 -30.90 -11.99
C SER A 12 8.80 -30.95 -12.71
N ARG A 13 8.82 -31.42 -13.97
CA ARG A 13 10.03 -31.50 -14.80
C ARG A 13 10.66 -30.15 -15.13
N ASP A 14 9.88 -29.07 -15.09
CA ASP A 14 10.29 -27.72 -15.44
C ASP A 14 10.72 -26.92 -14.20
N ARG A 15 10.57 -27.50 -13.00
CA ARG A 15 10.95 -26.88 -11.73
C ARG A 15 12.45 -27.06 -11.46
N PRO A 16 13.12 -26.04 -10.91
CA PRO A 16 14.51 -26.16 -10.51
C PRO A 16 14.66 -27.09 -9.30
N ALA A 17 15.89 -27.60 -9.10
CA ALA A 17 16.20 -28.49 -7.97
C ALA A 17 16.19 -27.76 -6.62
N ASP A 18 16.40 -26.44 -6.62
CA ASP A 18 16.31 -25.53 -5.50
C ASP A 18 15.90 -24.13 -5.98
N SER A 19 15.69 -23.20 -5.05
CA SER A 19 15.30 -21.83 -5.39
C SER A 19 16.43 -21.01 -6.04
N ASP A 20 17.68 -21.45 -6.02
CA ASP A 20 18.80 -20.74 -6.65
C ASP A 20 18.92 -21.11 -8.14
N GLY A 21 18.33 -22.24 -8.55
CA GLY A 21 18.19 -22.62 -9.95
C GLY A 21 17.12 -21.81 -10.69
N LEU A 22 17.36 -21.58 -11.99
CA LEU A 22 16.34 -21.07 -12.90
C LEU A 22 15.36 -22.20 -13.31
N PRO A 23 14.07 -21.86 -13.51
CA PRO A 23 13.13 -22.80 -14.11
C PRO A 23 13.58 -23.21 -15.52
N LYS A 24 13.05 -24.32 -16.02
CA LYS A 24 13.40 -24.89 -17.34
C LYS A 24 12.18 -24.97 -18.25
N GLY A 25 12.43 -25.30 -19.52
CA GLY A 25 11.38 -25.59 -20.49
C GLY A 25 10.44 -24.42 -20.77
N GLU A 26 9.15 -24.73 -20.88
CA GLU A 26 8.10 -23.76 -21.18
C GLU A 26 7.91 -22.73 -20.05
N TRP A 27 8.13 -23.14 -18.80
CA TRP A 27 7.99 -22.25 -17.66
C TRP A 27 9.07 -21.16 -17.65
N ALA A 28 10.32 -21.51 -17.97
CA ALA A 28 11.41 -20.55 -18.11
C ALA A 28 11.07 -19.44 -19.10
N ARG A 29 10.59 -19.83 -20.29
CA ARG A 29 10.16 -18.90 -21.34
C ARG A 29 9.03 -17.99 -20.87
N THR A 30 8.06 -18.55 -20.13
CA THR A 30 6.95 -17.77 -19.57
C THR A 30 7.44 -16.73 -18.57
N VAL A 31 8.38 -17.09 -17.70
CA VAL A 31 8.98 -16.17 -16.72
C VAL A 31 9.84 -15.10 -17.40
N GLU A 32 10.58 -15.44 -18.46
CA GLU A 32 11.39 -14.48 -19.22
C GLU A 32 10.54 -13.47 -19.99
N GLU A 33 9.51 -13.93 -20.71
CA GLU A 33 8.64 -13.09 -21.54
C GLU A 33 7.62 -12.31 -20.69
N GLY A 34 7.00 -12.97 -19.71
CA GLY A 34 5.88 -12.45 -18.93
C GLY A 34 6.24 -11.95 -17.53
N GLY A 35 7.38 -12.35 -16.98
CA GLY A 35 7.73 -12.14 -15.57
C GLY A 35 7.11 -13.19 -14.64
N TYR A 36 7.67 -13.31 -13.45
CA TYR A 36 7.21 -14.26 -12.43
C TYR A 36 5.83 -13.88 -11.88
N GLU A 37 4.96 -14.88 -11.76
CA GLU A 37 3.61 -14.77 -11.20
C GLU A 37 3.49 -15.64 -9.94
N LEU A 38 2.76 -15.13 -8.94
CA LEU A 38 2.55 -15.81 -7.67
C LEU A 38 1.47 -16.89 -7.80
N HIS A 39 1.66 -18.03 -7.16
CA HIS A 39 0.76 -19.19 -7.19
C HIS A 39 -0.02 -19.36 -5.88
N VAL A 40 0.48 -18.80 -4.77
CA VAL A 40 -0.18 -18.89 -3.47
C VAL A 40 -1.20 -17.78 -3.26
N ASP A 41 -2.42 -18.18 -2.92
CA ASP A 41 -3.49 -17.27 -2.50
C ASP A 41 -3.41 -16.89 -1.01
N GLY A 42 -4.19 -15.89 -0.62
CA GLY A 42 -4.31 -15.44 0.78
C GLY A 42 -3.32 -14.34 1.19
N MET A 43 -2.53 -13.80 0.26
CA MET A 43 -1.84 -12.53 0.48
C MET A 43 -2.85 -11.36 0.52
N PRO A 44 -2.59 -10.31 1.33
CA PRO A 44 -3.43 -9.12 1.36
C PRO A 44 -3.64 -8.56 -0.05
N SER A 45 -4.90 -8.37 -0.44
CA SER A 45 -5.24 -7.83 -1.75
C SER A 45 -5.25 -6.30 -1.72
N PRO A 46 -4.56 -5.61 -2.64
CA PRO A 46 -4.66 -4.16 -2.79
C PRO A 46 -6.02 -3.72 -3.35
N LEU A 47 -6.78 -4.63 -3.98
CA LEU A 47 -8.08 -4.32 -4.57
C LEU A 47 -9.20 -4.19 -3.54
N VAL A 48 -9.10 -4.92 -2.42
CA VAL A 48 -10.14 -4.91 -1.38
C VAL A 48 -10.33 -3.50 -0.79
N PRO A 49 -9.27 -2.78 -0.39
CA PRO A 49 -9.39 -1.37 0.02
C PRO A 49 -10.05 -0.48 -1.02
N SER A 50 -9.77 -0.70 -2.31
CA SER A 50 -10.38 0.09 -3.39
C SER A 50 -11.87 -0.15 -3.51
N VAL A 51 -12.31 -1.41 -3.41
CA VAL A 51 -13.73 -1.76 -3.44
C VAL A 51 -14.45 -1.16 -2.22
N VAL A 52 -13.85 -1.28 -1.04
CA VAL A 52 -14.40 -0.68 0.19
C VAL A 52 -14.47 0.84 0.05
N MET A 53 -13.42 1.50 -0.43
CA MET A 53 -13.41 2.95 -0.62
C MET A 53 -14.45 3.39 -1.66
N ALA A 54 -14.61 2.64 -2.75
CA ALA A 54 -15.64 2.92 -3.75
C ALA A 54 -17.05 2.83 -3.14
N ALA A 55 -17.31 1.82 -2.30
CA ALA A 55 -18.56 1.69 -1.58
C ALA A 55 -18.78 2.85 -0.60
N VAL A 56 -17.74 3.25 0.15
CA VAL A 56 -17.78 4.42 1.05
C VAL A 56 -18.07 5.70 0.26
N LEU A 57 -17.44 5.90 -0.89
CA LEU A 57 -17.68 7.05 -1.74
C LEU A 57 -19.13 7.06 -2.25
N VAL A 58 -19.62 5.93 -2.77
CA VAL A 58 -21.02 5.82 -3.23
C VAL A 58 -22.00 6.12 -2.10
N ALA A 59 -21.78 5.56 -0.91
CA ALA A 59 -22.60 5.86 0.26
C ALA A 59 -22.55 7.35 0.63
N THR A 60 -21.36 7.96 0.57
CA THR A 60 -21.16 9.40 0.84
C THR A 60 -21.92 10.28 -0.16
N LEU A 61 -21.89 9.91 -1.45
CA LEU A 61 -22.64 10.62 -2.49
C LEU A 61 -24.16 10.50 -2.30
N LEU A 62 -24.65 9.31 -1.95
CA LEU A 62 -26.06 9.09 -1.66
C LEU A 62 -26.52 9.88 -0.43
N LEU A 63 -25.71 9.94 0.62
CA LEU A 63 -26.01 10.74 1.81
C LEU A 63 -25.99 12.24 1.50
N CYS A 64 -25.04 12.72 0.70
CA CYS A 64 -25.02 14.10 0.23
C CYS A 64 -26.31 14.45 -0.54
N ALA A 65 -26.75 13.58 -1.45
CA ALA A 65 -27.99 13.78 -2.19
C ALA A 65 -29.23 13.77 -1.27
N ALA A 66 -29.29 12.82 -0.33
CA ALA A 66 -30.41 12.67 0.59
C ALA A 66 -30.52 13.83 1.60
N TRP A 67 -29.40 14.43 1.98
CA TRP A 67 -29.34 15.53 2.95
C TRP A 67 -29.03 16.87 2.31
N TRP A 68 -29.13 16.98 0.98
CA TRP A 68 -28.78 18.20 0.25
C TRP A 68 -29.44 19.42 0.86
N ASP A 69 -30.74 19.37 1.14
CA ASP A 69 -31.50 20.50 1.69
C ASP A 69 -31.11 20.88 3.13
N ARG A 70 -30.46 19.97 3.87
CA ARG A 70 -29.95 20.25 5.23
C ARG A 70 -28.58 20.92 5.24
N ILE A 71 -27.83 20.79 4.16
CA ILE A 71 -26.50 21.39 4.05
C ILE A 71 -26.66 22.91 3.95
N PRO A 72 -25.95 23.70 4.78
CA PRO A 72 -26.03 25.16 4.73
C PRO A 72 -25.71 25.74 3.36
N GLU A 73 -26.35 26.86 3.02
CA GLU A 73 -26.11 27.59 1.78
C GLU A 73 -24.68 28.16 1.66
N GLN A 74 -23.97 28.24 2.78
CA GLN A 74 -22.55 28.61 2.88
C GLN A 74 -21.75 27.45 3.47
N VAL A 75 -20.71 27.02 2.77
CA VAL A 75 -19.84 25.92 3.18
C VAL A 75 -18.44 26.45 3.47
N ALA A 76 -17.79 25.91 4.51
CA ALA A 76 -16.43 26.29 4.86
C ALA A 76 -15.46 25.87 3.73
N ALA A 77 -14.81 26.85 3.11
CA ALA A 77 -13.85 26.62 2.03
C ALA A 77 -12.39 26.69 2.50
N HIS A 78 -12.14 27.42 3.59
CA HIS A 78 -10.82 27.52 4.20
C HIS A 78 -10.93 27.66 5.71
N THR A 79 -10.08 26.92 6.41
CA THR A 79 -9.87 27.01 7.86
C THR A 79 -8.44 27.47 8.14
N ASP A 80 -8.27 28.35 9.12
CA ASP A 80 -6.94 28.73 9.61
C ASP A 80 -6.31 27.62 10.48
N ALA A 81 -5.13 27.89 11.02
CA ALA A 81 -4.39 26.96 11.88
C ALA A 81 -5.12 26.67 13.21
N ASP A 82 -6.00 27.56 13.64
CA ASP A 82 -6.82 27.41 14.85
C ASP A 82 -8.13 26.65 14.56
N GLY A 83 -8.35 26.24 13.31
CA GLY A 83 -9.53 25.51 12.87
C GLY A 83 -10.77 26.39 12.69
N GLN A 84 -10.61 27.72 12.72
CA GLN A 84 -11.70 28.67 12.47
C GLN A 84 -11.87 28.88 10.97
N VAL A 85 -13.12 29.00 10.54
CA VAL A 85 -13.44 29.21 9.11
C VAL A 85 -13.14 30.65 8.75
N THR A 86 -12.11 30.88 7.93
CA THR A 86 -11.75 32.23 7.46
C THR A 86 -12.39 32.57 6.12
N ARG A 87 -12.87 31.57 5.37
CA ARG A 87 -13.54 31.77 4.07
C ARG A 87 -14.70 30.82 3.89
N TRP A 88 -15.84 31.40 3.52
CA TRP A 88 -17.06 30.69 3.15
C TRP A 88 -17.27 30.75 1.63
N GLU A 89 -17.80 29.68 1.07
CA GLU A 89 -18.19 29.59 -0.34
C GLU A 89 -19.66 29.19 -0.49
N PRO A 90 -20.32 29.60 -1.59
CA PRO A 90 -21.68 29.16 -1.86
C PRO A 90 -21.74 27.63 -2.01
N LYS A 91 -22.85 27.06 -1.55
CA LYS A 91 -23.17 25.64 -1.70
C LYS A 91 -23.25 25.26 -3.17
N THR A 92 -22.31 24.42 -3.58
CA THR A 92 -22.27 23.79 -4.90
C THR A 92 -21.83 22.34 -4.72
N LEU A 93 -22.06 21.49 -5.71
CA LEU A 93 -21.55 20.12 -5.66
C LEU A 93 -20.02 20.09 -5.45
N GLY A 94 -19.30 21.04 -6.06
CA GLY A 94 -17.85 21.17 -5.92
C GLY A 94 -17.44 21.50 -4.48
N SER A 95 -18.02 22.54 -3.88
CA SER A 95 -17.65 22.97 -2.52
C SER A 95 -18.01 21.94 -1.45
N VAL A 96 -19.11 21.20 -1.62
CA VAL A 96 -19.55 20.15 -0.69
C VAL A 96 -18.73 18.87 -0.82
N LEU A 97 -18.41 18.45 -2.04
CA LEU A 97 -17.80 17.13 -2.30
C LEU A 97 -16.29 17.15 -2.44
N VAL A 98 -15.62 18.31 -2.38
CA VAL A 98 -14.16 18.39 -2.59
C VAL A 98 -13.39 17.48 -1.62
N GLY A 99 -13.74 17.49 -0.34
CA GLY A 99 -13.11 16.67 0.68
C GLY A 99 -13.29 15.17 0.39
N PRO A 100 -14.52 14.65 0.33
CA PRO A 100 -14.79 13.25 0.01
C PRO A 100 -14.16 12.79 -1.30
N LEU A 101 -14.22 13.61 -2.35
CA LEU A 101 -13.62 13.27 -3.65
C LEU A 101 -12.10 13.23 -3.58
N LEU A 102 -11.44 14.17 -2.91
CA LEU A 102 -9.99 14.13 -2.70
C LEU A 102 -9.57 12.92 -1.85
N GLY A 103 -10.28 12.65 -0.76
CA GLY A 103 -10.01 11.50 0.10
C GLY A 103 -10.17 10.16 -0.65
N ALA A 104 -11.28 9.97 -1.35
CA ALA A 104 -11.55 8.75 -2.10
C ALA A 104 -10.62 8.60 -3.32
N SER A 105 -10.40 9.67 -4.08
CA SER A 105 -9.53 9.64 -5.25
C SER A 105 -8.09 9.34 -4.87
N GLY A 106 -7.58 9.84 -3.74
CA GLY A 106 -6.25 9.51 -3.24
C GLY A 106 -6.05 8.01 -3.02
N VAL A 107 -7.00 7.35 -2.34
CA VAL A 107 -6.96 5.90 -2.10
C VAL A 107 -7.08 5.11 -3.41
N LEU A 108 -8.06 5.45 -4.26
CA LEU A 108 -8.32 4.75 -5.52
C LEU A 108 -7.15 4.92 -6.50
N PHE A 109 -6.58 6.11 -6.60
CA PHE A 109 -5.43 6.40 -7.44
C PHE A 109 -4.19 5.65 -6.94
N ALA A 110 -3.86 5.73 -5.65
CA ALA A 110 -2.68 5.05 -5.11
C ALA A 110 -2.78 3.53 -5.23
N SER A 111 -3.95 2.95 -4.95
CA SER A 111 -4.17 1.50 -5.13
C SER A 111 -4.17 1.10 -6.61
N GLY A 112 -4.79 1.91 -7.48
CA GLY A 112 -4.79 1.68 -8.92
C GLY A 112 -3.38 1.72 -9.51
N LEU A 113 -2.59 2.73 -9.14
CA LEU A 113 -1.20 2.89 -9.57
C LEU A 113 -0.33 1.73 -9.07
N THR A 114 -0.41 1.37 -7.78
CA THR A 114 0.38 0.26 -7.24
C THR A 114 -0.03 -1.09 -7.85
N THR A 115 -1.33 -1.31 -8.09
CA THR A 115 -1.80 -2.51 -8.79
C THR A 115 -1.31 -2.54 -10.25
N LEU A 116 -1.32 -1.41 -10.94
CA LEU A 116 -0.81 -1.31 -12.31
C LEU A 116 0.70 -1.57 -12.36
N VAL A 117 1.47 -0.94 -11.46
CA VAL A 117 2.93 -1.13 -11.36
C VAL A 117 3.26 -2.59 -11.06
N THR A 118 2.51 -3.27 -10.19
CA THR A 118 2.74 -4.69 -9.90
C THR A 118 2.29 -5.62 -11.01
N ALA A 119 1.29 -5.23 -11.81
CA ALA A 119 0.84 -6.00 -12.97
C ALA A 119 1.78 -5.88 -14.17
N VAL A 120 2.33 -4.67 -14.42
CA VAL A 120 3.22 -4.39 -15.56
C VAL A 120 4.69 -4.68 -15.22
N GLY A 121 5.11 -4.36 -14.00
CA GLY A 121 6.46 -4.56 -13.48
C GLY A 121 6.65 -5.89 -12.77
N ARG A 122 6.12 -6.99 -13.34
CA ARG A 122 6.37 -8.34 -12.81
C ARG A 122 7.89 -8.59 -12.75
N PRO A 123 8.41 -9.18 -11.66
CA PRO A 123 9.81 -9.52 -11.55
C PRO A 123 10.27 -10.37 -12.74
N ARG A 124 11.36 -9.95 -13.38
CA ARG A 124 12.00 -10.68 -14.48
C ARG A 124 13.45 -10.92 -14.14
N PRO A 125 14.03 -12.04 -14.59
CA PRO A 125 15.48 -12.23 -14.53
C PRO A 125 16.15 -11.09 -15.30
N GLN A 126 17.06 -10.34 -14.66
CA GLN A 126 17.72 -9.20 -15.32
C GLN A 126 18.86 -9.66 -16.23
N THR A 127 19.44 -10.80 -15.89
CA THR A 127 20.37 -11.51 -16.74
C THR A 127 19.79 -12.89 -17.03
N PRO A 128 19.94 -13.44 -18.25
CA PRO A 128 19.40 -14.75 -18.59
C PRO A 128 19.94 -15.93 -17.76
N PHE A 129 20.90 -15.73 -16.84
CA PHE A 129 21.62 -16.84 -16.20
C PHE A 129 22.03 -16.67 -14.72
N ALA A 130 21.68 -15.62 -13.97
CA ALA A 130 22.30 -15.43 -12.62
C ALA A 130 21.36 -15.34 -11.41
N ASP A 131 20.14 -14.83 -11.56
CA ASP A 131 19.39 -14.36 -10.37
C ASP A 131 18.60 -15.45 -9.64
N GLY A 132 18.51 -16.68 -10.17
CA GLY A 132 17.74 -17.78 -9.58
C GLY A 132 16.23 -17.49 -9.44
N LEU A 133 15.48 -18.46 -8.94
CA LEU A 133 14.03 -18.32 -8.75
C LEU A 133 13.67 -17.60 -7.44
N GLY A 134 14.43 -17.82 -6.37
CA GLY A 134 14.16 -17.31 -5.03
C GLY A 134 14.13 -15.78 -4.95
N PRO A 135 15.10 -15.06 -5.55
CA PRO A 135 15.04 -13.60 -5.64
C PRO A 135 13.84 -13.06 -6.42
N LEU A 136 13.43 -13.74 -7.50
CA LEU A 136 12.22 -13.40 -8.25
C LEU A 136 10.95 -13.58 -7.40
N ILE A 137 10.82 -14.72 -6.72
CA ILE A 137 9.72 -15.02 -5.79
C ILE A 137 9.66 -13.96 -4.69
N ARG A 138 10.79 -13.67 -4.03
CA ARG A 138 10.85 -12.66 -2.97
C ARG A 138 10.36 -11.33 -3.49
N MET A 139 10.88 -10.88 -4.63
CA MET A 139 10.50 -9.58 -5.17
C MET A 139 9.02 -9.52 -5.54
N ALA A 140 8.43 -10.61 -6.07
CA ALA A 140 7.01 -10.68 -6.36
C ALA A 140 6.16 -10.56 -5.08
N VAL A 141 6.51 -11.31 -4.03
CA VAL A 141 5.85 -11.24 -2.72
C VAL A 141 5.98 -9.84 -2.12
N GLN A 142 7.17 -9.23 -2.17
CA GLN A 142 7.44 -7.89 -1.65
C GLN A 142 6.61 -6.84 -2.39
N ASN A 143 6.57 -6.88 -3.72
CA ASN A 143 5.75 -5.99 -4.55
C ASN A 143 4.26 -6.11 -4.21
N ARG A 144 3.75 -7.35 -4.06
CA ARG A 144 2.35 -7.60 -3.69
C ARG A 144 2.02 -7.02 -2.32
N ARG A 145 2.87 -7.26 -1.32
CA ARG A 145 2.66 -6.74 0.04
C ARG A 145 2.82 -5.24 0.15
N LEU A 146 3.74 -4.64 -0.61
CA LEU A 146 3.91 -3.19 -0.66
C LEU A 146 2.67 -2.52 -1.26
N ALA A 147 2.16 -3.04 -2.39
CA ALA A 147 0.91 -2.55 -2.98
C ALA A 147 -0.26 -2.64 -1.99
N ALA A 148 -0.38 -3.77 -1.29
CA ALA A 148 -1.40 -3.92 -0.26
C ALA A 148 -1.21 -2.97 0.93
N ALA A 149 0.03 -2.80 1.40
CA ALA A 149 0.35 -1.88 2.50
C ALA A 149 -0.06 -0.44 2.14
N VAL A 150 0.22 0.03 0.92
CA VAL A 150 -0.20 1.35 0.45
C VAL A 150 -1.73 1.44 0.42
N ALA A 151 -2.41 0.49 -0.21
CA ALA A 151 -3.86 0.53 -0.35
C ALA A 151 -4.60 0.47 1.01
N TRP A 152 -4.20 -0.44 1.90
CA TRP A 152 -4.81 -0.60 3.22
C TRP A 152 -4.50 0.56 4.17
N SER A 153 -3.31 1.15 4.08
CA SER A 153 -2.91 2.24 4.97
C SER A 153 -3.59 3.57 4.66
N LEU A 154 -3.99 3.80 3.40
CA LEU A 154 -4.72 5.01 2.99
C LEU A 154 -6.23 4.92 3.23
N LEU A 155 -6.80 3.71 3.31
CA LEU A 155 -8.23 3.50 3.47
C LEU A 155 -8.82 4.20 4.72
N PRO A 156 -8.22 4.11 5.93
CA PRO A 156 -8.73 4.82 7.10
C PRO A 156 -8.80 6.33 6.89
N LEU A 157 -7.77 6.92 6.27
CA LEU A 157 -7.71 8.35 6.02
C LEU A 157 -8.81 8.79 5.04
N GLY A 158 -8.96 8.09 3.90
CA GLY A 158 -10.02 8.39 2.94
C GLY A 158 -11.42 8.22 3.55
N THR A 159 -11.61 7.19 4.38
CA THR A 159 -12.87 6.95 5.11
C THR A 159 -13.15 8.04 6.14
N ALA A 160 -12.13 8.48 6.89
CA ALA A 160 -12.27 9.54 7.87
C ALA A 160 -12.63 10.87 7.24
N ILE A 161 -12.02 11.22 6.09
CA ILE A 161 -12.37 12.43 5.34
C ILE A 161 -13.85 12.39 4.88
N CYS A 162 -14.33 11.23 4.42
CA CYS A 162 -15.73 11.06 4.06
C CYS A 162 -16.64 11.18 5.28
N ALA A 163 -16.29 10.52 6.39
CA ALA A 163 -17.06 10.51 7.62
C ALA A 163 -17.18 11.89 8.27
N THR A 164 -16.10 12.67 8.33
CA THR A 164 -16.12 14.04 8.86
C THR A 164 -17.00 14.97 8.01
N SER A 165 -16.99 14.78 6.68
CA SER A 165 -17.87 15.52 5.77
C SER A 165 -19.35 15.18 6.03
N VAL A 166 -19.68 13.88 6.09
CA VAL A 166 -21.03 13.39 6.37
C VAL A 166 -21.53 13.89 7.74
N ALA A 167 -20.68 13.87 8.76
CA ALA A 167 -21.03 14.38 10.09
C ALA A 167 -21.33 15.89 10.06
N GLY A 168 -20.54 16.68 9.32
CA GLY A 168 -20.79 18.11 9.14
C GLY A 168 -22.12 18.43 8.46
N TRP A 169 -22.57 17.57 7.53
CA TRP A 169 -23.88 17.67 6.88
C TRP A 169 -25.02 17.29 7.82
N ALA A 170 -24.84 16.22 8.62
CA ALA A 170 -25.85 15.73 9.55
C ALA A 170 -26.20 16.77 10.63
N ASP A 171 -25.19 17.47 11.14
CA ASP A 171 -25.33 18.48 12.18
C ASP A 171 -25.81 19.84 11.63
N GLY A 172 -25.90 20.01 10.30
CA GLY A 172 -26.28 21.28 9.66
C GLY A 172 -25.30 22.43 9.94
N SER A 173 -24.13 22.15 10.51
CA SER A 173 -23.13 23.17 10.86
C SER A 173 -22.25 23.56 9.67
N GLY A 174 -22.10 22.66 8.70
CA GLY A 174 -21.15 22.83 7.60
C GLY A 174 -19.67 22.86 8.04
N GLN A 175 -19.40 22.60 9.33
CA GLN A 175 -18.06 22.58 9.90
C GLN A 175 -17.50 21.16 9.94
N ILE A 176 -16.21 21.02 9.65
CA ILE A 176 -15.48 19.76 9.80
C ILE A 176 -15.28 19.50 11.29
N ARG A 177 -16.17 18.72 11.90
CA ARG A 177 -16.02 18.18 13.25
C ARG A 177 -15.36 16.81 13.19
N GLY A 178 -14.54 16.50 14.19
CA GLY A 178 -13.85 15.19 14.27
C GLY A 178 -12.45 15.17 13.65
N THR A 179 -11.69 16.26 13.75
CA THR A 179 -10.26 16.30 13.37
C THR A 179 -9.41 15.24 14.10
N TRP A 180 -9.82 14.84 15.31
CA TRP A 180 -9.24 13.71 16.03
C TRP A 180 -9.32 12.38 15.24
N LEU A 181 -10.35 12.21 14.39
CA LEU A 181 -10.51 11.04 13.53
C LEU A 181 -9.46 11.03 12.41
N LEU A 182 -9.09 12.21 11.89
CA LEU A 182 -7.97 12.36 10.95
C LEU A 182 -6.65 12.02 11.65
N GLY A 183 -6.44 12.52 12.88
CA GLY A 183 -5.27 12.18 13.71
C GLY A 183 -5.16 10.67 13.98
N ALA A 184 -6.26 10.03 14.40
CA ALA A 184 -6.33 8.58 14.61
C ALA A 184 -6.03 7.80 13.32
N SER A 185 -6.55 8.25 12.18
CA SER A 185 -6.30 7.63 10.87
C SER A 185 -4.84 7.76 10.43
N MET A 186 -4.19 8.89 10.73
CA MET A 186 -2.75 9.08 10.49
C MET A 186 -1.89 8.14 11.33
N LEU A 187 -2.26 7.92 12.60
CA LEU A 187 -1.55 6.96 13.46
C LEU A 187 -1.77 5.50 13.02
N ALA A 188 -2.94 5.19 12.44
CA ALA A 188 -3.24 3.86 11.92
C ALA A 188 -2.40 3.50 10.69
N LEU A 189 -2.04 4.48 9.85
CA LEU A 189 -1.29 4.29 8.60
C LEU A 189 0.00 3.45 8.78
N PRO A 190 0.98 3.85 9.64
CA PRO A 190 2.20 3.06 9.84
C PRO A 190 1.94 1.69 10.48
N LEU A 191 0.91 1.57 11.33
CA LEU A 191 0.56 0.30 11.99
C LEU A 191 0.00 -0.72 10.98
N ILE A 192 -0.88 -0.27 10.09
CA ILE A 192 -1.47 -1.07 9.03
C ILE A 192 -0.40 -1.44 7.99
N ALA A 193 0.45 -0.49 7.61
CA ALA A 193 1.58 -0.76 6.73
C ALA A 193 2.48 -1.84 7.34
N ALA A 194 2.87 -1.71 8.61
CA ALA A 194 3.66 -2.72 9.31
C ALA A 194 2.94 -4.08 9.33
N ALA A 195 1.64 -4.13 9.61
CA ALA A 195 0.86 -5.37 9.58
C ALA A 195 0.82 -6.03 8.19
N CYS A 196 0.68 -5.24 7.12
CA CYS A 196 0.69 -5.74 5.74
C CYS A 196 2.07 -6.21 5.28
N LEU A 197 3.15 -5.64 5.82
CA LEU A 197 4.52 -6.04 5.49
C LEU A 197 4.99 -7.23 6.33
N ARG A 198 4.42 -7.44 7.53
CA ARG A 198 4.70 -8.61 8.39
C ARG A 198 4.31 -9.91 7.70
N GLY A 199 5.24 -10.86 7.65
CA GLY A 199 4.99 -12.19 7.08
C GLY A 199 5.44 -12.35 5.62
N SER A 200 6.12 -11.35 5.04
CA SER A 200 6.79 -11.47 3.73
C SER A 200 7.62 -12.74 3.60
N ARG A 201 8.44 -13.05 4.62
CA ARG A 201 9.24 -14.27 4.67
C ARG A 201 8.38 -15.53 4.66
N ALA A 202 7.29 -15.56 5.43
CA ALA A 202 6.40 -16.72 5.48
C ALA A 202 5.76 -16.96 4.11
N ASP A 203 5.39 -15.91 3.39
CA ASP A 203 4.78 -16.03 2.05
C ASP A 203 5.77 -16.51 1.00
N VAL A 204 7.04 -16.06 1.06
CA VAL A 204 8.08 -16.62 0.19
C VAL A 204 8.25 -18.12 0.44
N LEU A 205 8.27 -18.53 1.71
CA LEU A 205 8.36 -19.95 2.05
C LEU A 205 7.12 -20.74 1.62
N ARG A 206 5.91 -20.16 1.74
CA ARG A 206 4.67 -20.77 1.23
C ARG A 206 4.70 -20.93 -0.28
N GLU A 207 5.21 -19.95 -1.01
CA GLU A 207 5.34 -20.01 -2.47
C GLU A 207 6.32 -21.11 -2.89
N LEU A 208 7.48 -21.20 -2.23
CA LEU A 208 8.45 -22.27 -2.47
C LEU A 208 7.89 -23.65 -2.15
N ASP A 209 7.16 -23.79 -1.04
CA ASP A 209 6.49 -25.02 -0.63
C ASP A 209 5.41 -25.44 -1.64
N ALA A 210 4.60 -24.50 -2.12
CA ALA A 210 3.57 -24.76 -3.15
C ALA A 210 4.18 -25.23 -4.49
N LEU A 211 5.40 -24.80 -4.79
CA LEU A 211 6.16 -25.26 -5.96
C LEU A 211 6.92 -26.57 -5.69
N GLU A 212 6.97 -27.05 -4.45
CA GLU A 212 7.77 -28.19 -4.01
C GLU A 212 9.28 -27.96 -4.28
N ILE A 213 9.75 -26.72 -4.15
CA ILE A 213 11.14 -26.32 -4.41
C ILE A 213 11.82 -26.04 -3.07
N PRO A 214 12.95 -26.72 -2.75
CA PRO A 214 13.68 -26.44 -1.52
C PRO A 214 14.34 -25.06 -1.58
N LEU A 215 14.47 -24.44 -0.42
CA LEU A 215 15.13 -23.15 -0.29
C LEU A 215 16.66 -23.32 -0.44
N GLY A 216 17.20 -22.75 -1.52
CA GLY A 216 18.62 -22.67 -1.82
C GLY A 216 19.40 -21.81 -0.82
N GLU A 217 20.72 -21.94 -0.83
CA GLU A 217 21.61 -21.27 0.10
C GLU A 217 21.65 -19.75 -0.14
N HIS A 218 21.79 -19.34 -1.40
CA HIS A 218 21.84 -17.93 -1.77
C HIS A 218 20.49 -17.25 -1.46
N SER A 219 19.38 -17.87 -1.85
CA SER A 219 18.03 -17.39 -1.55
C SER A 219 17.76 -17.28 -0.05
N ARG A 220 18.33 -18.18 0.77
CA ARG A 220 18.21 -18.12 2.23
C ARG A 220 18.92 -16.91 2.78
N GLU A 221 20.16 -16.68 2.36
CA GLU A 221 20.93 -15.50 2.76
C GLU A 221 20.22 -14.21 2.32
N ASP A 222 19.70 -14.20 1.10
CA ASP A 222 18.96 -13.08 0.55
C ASP A 222 17.68 -12.80 1.38
N LEU A 223 16.94 -13.83 1.79
CA LEU A 223 15.81 -13.65 2.72
C LEU A 223 16.21 -13.08 4.09
N HIS A 224 17.44 -13.32 4.54
CA HIS A 224 17.97 -12.73 5.77
C HIS A 224 18.33 -11.26 5.59
N ARG A 225 18.88 -10.87 4.44
CA ARG A 225 19.20 -9.47 4.11
C ARG A 225 17.93 -8.64 3.87
N TRP A 226 16.89 -9.23 3.29
CA TRP A 226 15.67 -8.55 2.83
C TRP A 226 14.43 -8.81 3.69
N ARG A 227 14.54 -8.56 5.00
CA ARG A 227 13.47 -8.88 5.98
C ARG A 227 12.21 -8.04 5.78
N ILE A 228 12.36 -6.80 5.32
CA ILE A 228 11.27 -5.85 5.15
C ILE A 228 11.28 -5.37 3.69
N PRO A 229 10.13 -5.40 2.98
CA PRO A 229 10.07 -4.88 1.61
C PRO A 229 10.61 -3.43 1.55
N GLY A 230 11.53 -3.17 0.61
CA GLY A 230 12.14 -1.85 0.43
C GLY A 230 13.28 -1.51 1.41
N LEU A 231 13.64 -2.43 2.32
CA LEU A 231 14.83 -2.32 3.19
C LEU A 231 15.74 -3.54 3.05
N VAL A 232 17.05 -3.28 2.98
CA VAL A 232 18.09 -4.31 3.03
C VAL A 232 19.01 -4.07 4.22
N ASP A 233 19.49 -5.14 4.85
CA ASP A 233 20.45 -5.08 5.95
C ASP A 233 21.73 -5.82 5.56
N ASP A 234 22.64 -5.11 4.89
CA ASP A 234 23.91 -5.64 4.43
C ASP A 234 25.01 -4.56 4.47
N PRO A 235 26.05 -4.68 5.32
CA PRO A 235 27.09 -3.66 5.43
C PRO A 235 27.97 -3.52 4.18
N GLU A 236 28.01 -4.51 3.31
CA GLU A 236 28.85 -4.54 2.10
C GLU A 236 28.20 -3.79 0.93
N LEU A 237 26.87 -3.62 0.96
CA LEU A 237 26.12 -2.93 -0.07
C LEU A 237 26.11 -1.40 0.13
N PRO A 238 25.96 -0.59 -0.94
CA PRO A 238 25.81 0.85 -0.84
C PRO A 238 24.55 1.25 -0.04
N LEU A 239 24.46 2.53 0.34
CA LEU A 239 23.30 3.08 1.06
C LEU A 239 21.97 2.87 0.31
N MET A 240 22.02 2.93 -1.02
CA MET A 240 20.89 2.75 -1.92
C MET A 240 21.22 1.63 -2.89
N VAL A 241 20.44 0.56 -2.86
CA VAL A 241 20.62 -0.63 -3.69
C VAL A 241 19.56 -0.63 -4.77
N GLN A 242 19.97 -0.75 -6.03
CA GLN A 242 19.07 -0.87 -7.15
C GLN A 242 18.75 -2.35 -7.38
N ASN A 243 17.51 -2.75 -7.11
CA ASN A 243 17.05 -4.13 -7.28
C ASN A 243 16.43 -4.39 -8.65
N GLN A 244 16.00 -3.34 -9.34
CA GLN A 244 15.51 -3.32 -10.71
C GLN A 244 15.78 -1.94 -11.32
N PRO A 245 15.72 -1.78 -12.66
CA PRO A 245 15.93 -0.49 -13.32
C PRO A 245 15.13 0.68 -12.72
N SER A 246 13.98 0.41 -12.09
CA SER A 246 13.09 1.40 -11.47
C SER A 246 12.90 1.24 -9.95
N ASN A 247 13.58 0.31 -9.28
CA ASN A 247 13.34 0.00 -7.87
C ASN A 247 14.59 0.20 -7.01
N TRP A 248 14.52 1.15 -6.09
CA TRP A 248 15.59 1.51 -5.16
C TRP A 248 15.22 1.09 -3.74
N THR A 249 16.17 0.47 -3.05
CA THR A 249 16.01 -0.02 -1.68
C THR A 249 17.01 0.64 -0.76
N LEU A 250 16.53 1.09 0.40
CA LEU A 250 17.35 1.68 1.44
C LEU A 250 18.08 0.61 2.25
N ASN A 251 19.39 0.75 2.37
CA ASN A 251 20.22 -0.11 3.18
C ASN A 251 20.32 0.40 4.63
N VAL A 252 19.75 -0.35 5.56
CA VAL A 252 19.68 -0.01 6.99
C VAL A 252 20.86 -0.56 7.80
N ALA A 253 21.84 -1.22 7.18
CA ALA A 253 23.11 -1.54 7.86
C ALA A 253 23.88 -0.26 8.24
N HIS A 254 23.79 0.76 7.38
CA HIS A 254 24.45 2.06 7.57
C HIS A 254 23.69 2.97 8.54
N ARG A 255 24.41 3.77 9.34
CA ARG A 255 23.80 4.74 10.28
C ARG A 255 22.86 5.71 9.57
N THR A 256 23.26 6.22 8.40
CA THR A 256 22.43 7.11 7.57
C THR A 256 21.15 6.43 7.13
N GLY A 257 21.21 5.16 6.72
CA GLY A 257 20.03 4.38 6.33
C GLY A 257 19.06 4.17 7.48
N LYS A 258 19.57 3.89 8.70
CA LYS A 258 18.75 3.82 9.92
C LYS A 258 18.05 5.14 10.20
N VAL A 259 18.72 6.28 10.03
CA VAL A 259 18.06 7.59 10.24
C VAL A 259 16.98 7.82 9.18
N LEU A 260 17.31 7.63 7.90
CA LEU A 260 16.38 7.84 6.78
C LEU A 260 15.13 6.97 6.90
N CYS A 261 15.24 5.71 7.36
CA CYS A 261 14.09 4.83 7.49
C CYS A 261 13.11 5.28 8.59
N TRP A 262 13.55 6.08 9.57
CA TRP A 262 12.72 6.59 10.66
C TRP A 262 12.14 7.99 10.42
N ILE A 263 12.71 8.80 9.53
CA ILE A 263 12.25 10.19 9.30
C ILE A 263 10.76 10.21 8.94
N PHE A 264 10.36 9.41 7.95
CA PHE A 264 8.98 9.41 7.47
C PHE A 264 8.01 8.85 8.54
N PRO A 265 8.22 7.64 9.13
CA PRO A 265 7.36 7.17 10.21
C PRO A 265 7.24 8.13 11.40
N VAL A 266 8.35 8.72 11.85
CA VAL A 266 8.33 9.68 12.97
C VAL A 266 7.57 10.94 12.60
N GLY A 267 7.78 11.49 11.40
CA GLY A 267 7.02 12.65 10.92
C GLY A 267 5.51 12.39 10.90
N TRP A 268 5.09 11.22 10.41
CA TRP A 268 3.67 10.82 10.42
C TRP A 268 3.10 10.64 11.82
N LEU A 269 3.88 10.04 12.74
CA LEU A 269 3.46 9.88 14.13
C LEU A 269 3.31 11.23 14.83
N LEU A 270 4.24 12.16 14.62
CA LEU A 270 4.18 13.51 15.19
C LEU A 270 2.98 14.29 14.63
N LEU A 271 2.75 14.24 13.32
CA LEU A 271 1.58 14.88 12.70
C LEU A 271 0.27 14.27 13.19
N GLY A 272 0.19 12.94 13.25
CA GLY A 272 -0.99 12.24 13.76
C GLY A 272 -1.28 12.58 15.23
N LEU A 273 -0.24 12.66 16.07
CA LEU A 273 -0.36 13.06 17.47
C LEU A 273 -0.82 14.52 17.60
N ALA A 274 -0.26 15.43 16.80
CA ALA A 274 -0.67 16.84 16.78
C ALA A 274 -2.15 17.00 16.40
N LEU A 275 -2.62 16.27 15.39
CA LEU A 275 -4.03 16.28 14.97
C LEU A 275 -4.96 15.60 15.97
N LEU A 276 -4.48 14.57 16.69
CA LEU A 276 -5.25 13.86 17.70
C LEU A 276 -5.43 14.68 18.97
N VAL A 277 -4.35 15.34 19.42
CA VAL A 277 -4.30 16.03 20.70
C VAL A 277 -4.62 17.52 20.56
N GLY A 278 -4.40 18.13 19.39
CA GLY A 278 -4.69 19.54 19.14
C GLY A 278 -6.08 20.00 19.59
N PRO A 279 -7.16 19.25 19.28
CA PRO A 279 -8.52 19.59 19.74
C PRO A 279 -8.75 19.48 21.26
N LEU A 280 -7.83 18.87 22.02
CA LEU A 280 -7.91 18.74 23.48
C LEU A 280 -7.16 19.86 24.22
N ILE A 281 -6.30 20.59 23.50
CA ILE A 281 -5.45 21.66 24.07
C ILE A 281 -5.98 23.06 23.69
N ALA A 282 -6.78 23.17 22.63
CA ALA A 282 -7.47 24.39 22.20
C ALA A 282 -8.84 24.55 22.87
#